data_AF-A0A329SP53-F1
#
_entry.id   AF-A0A329SP53-F1
#
_cell.length_a   1.000
_cell.length_b   1.000
_cell.length_c   1.000
_cell.angle_alpha   90.00
_cell.angle_beta   90.00
_cell.angle_gamma   90.00
#
_symmetry.space_group_name_H-M   'P 1'
#
loop_
_entity.id
_entity.type
_entity.pdbx_description
1 polymer ?
#
loop_
_entity_poly.entity_id
_entity_poly.type
_entity_poly.pdbx_seq_one_letter_code
_entity_poly.pdbx_strand_id
1 'polypeptide(L)'
;MAHYAQNIRDNTFAAYDYGCKCKRDPGIEKCSEKKCENKKVYGSFDPPAYPIEKMVYPRTGFFIGSADTIATATDIERLRDALPSGTIVHELAVKEYSHLDLVWAYNANEKIYQDLLAQLDKYQGVGYTRIPEPIDPGSGVNSASIGSMTDDAIESRTSFSFRQLD
;
A
#
# COMPACT_ATOMS: atom_id res chain seq x y z
N MET A 1 -18.71 -1.20 -11.13
CA MET A 1 -18.02 -2.12 -12.05
C MET A 1 -17.15 -1.43 -13.09
N ALA A 2 -17.60 -0.35 -13.75
CA ALA A 2 -16.80 0.31 -14.80
C ALA A 2 -15.38 0.71 -14.36
N HIS A 3 -15.22 1.25 -13.14
CA HIS A 3 -13.91 1.62 -12.62
C HIS A 3 -12.94 0.43 -12.50
N TYR A 4 -13.41 -0.68 -11.91
CA TYR A 4 -12.60 -1.91 -11.84
C TYR A 4 -12.20 -2.40 -13.24
N ALA A 5 -13.11 -2.35 -14.21
CA ALA A 5 -12.79 -2.74 -15.58
C ALA A 5 -11.73 -1.83 -16.22
N GLN A 6 -11.72 -0.53 -15.93
CA GLN A 6 -10.66 0.39 -16.38
C GLN A 6 -9.31 0.00 -15.79
N ASN A 7 -9.24 -0.20 -14.48
CA ASN A 7 -8.01 -0.61 -13.79
C ASN A 7 -7.47 -1.94 -14.32
N ILE A 8 -8.34 -2.92 -14.56
CA ILE A 8 -7.96 -4.23 -15.13
C ILE A 8 -7.46 -4.07 -16.57
N ARG A 9 -8.19 -3.34 -17.43
CA ARG A 9 -7.83 -3.16 -18.84
C ARG A 9 -6.52 -2.42 -19.00
N ASP A 10 -6.31 -1.37 -18.21
CA ASP A 10 -5.19 -0.46 -18.35
C ASP A 10 -4.01 -0.87 -17.45
N ASN A 11 -4.19 -1.90 -16.61
CA ASN A 11 -3.23 -2.39 -15.62
C ASN A 11 -2.71 -1.24 -14.71
N THR A 12 -3.65 -0.46 -14.17
CA THR A 12 -3.36 0.72 -13.35
C THR A 12 -4.07 0.69 -12.01
N PHE A 13 -3.54 1.45 -11.04
CA PHE A 13 -4.23 1.83 -9.82
C PHE A 13 -4.45 3.34 -9.81
N ALA A 14 -5.57 3.78 -10.40
CA ALA A 14 -5.86 5.19 -10.64
C ALA A 14 -7.31 5.54 -10.30
N ALA A 15 -7.59 6.84 -10.25
CA ALA A 15 -8.94 7.35 -10.13
C ALA A 15 -9.80 6.96 -11.36
N TYR A 16 -11.11 7.13 -11.25
CA TYR A 16 -12.03 6.75 -12.33
C TYR A 16 -11.79 7.58 -13.59
N ASP A 17 -11.69 6.94 -14.75
CA ASP A 17 -11.61 7.64 -16.03
C ASP A 17 -13.03 8.01 -16.51
N TYR A 18 -13.37 9.30 -16.44
CA TYR A 18 -14.63 9.84 -16.98
C TYR A 18 -14.59 10.05 -18.49
N GLY A 19 -13.40 9.94 -19.10
CA GLY A 19 -13.16 10.06 -20.52
C GLY A 19 -12.93 11.49 -21.00
N CYS A 20 -12.28 11.58 -22.16
CA CYS A 20 -12.01 12.82 -22.86
C CYS A 20 -12.12 12.62 -24.37
N LYS A 21 -12.90 13.47 -25.06
CA LYS A 21 -13.13 13.38 -26.52
C LYS A 21 -12.27 14.35 -27.33
N CYS A 22 -11.43 15.15 -26.67
CA CYS A 22 -10.52 16.07 -27.34
C CYS A 22 -9.26 15.36 -27.83
N LYS A 23 -8.62 15.93 -28.85
CA LYS A 23 -7.22 15.59 -29.17
C LYS A 23 -6.30 16.14 -28.06
N ARG A 24 -5.23 15.41 -27.74
CA ARG A 24 -4.26 15.82 -26.71
C ARG A 24 -3.45 17.06 -27.12
N ASP A 25 -3.12 17.18 -28.40
CA ASP A 25 -2.54 18.39 -29.01
C ASP A 25 -3.68 19.30 -29.49
N PRO A 26 -3.69 20.63 -29.21
CA PRO A 26 -2.66 21.52 -28.66
C PRO A 26 -2.60 21.70 -27.13
N GLY A 27 -3.04 20.73 -26.35
CA GLY A 27 -3.01 20.75 -24.88
C GLY A 27 -4.41 20.85 -24.24
N ILE A 28 -4.49 20.50 -22.96
CA ILE A 28 -5.77 20.36 -22.24
C ILE A 28 -6.51 21.69 -22.07
N GLU A 29 -5.78 22.81 -22.02
CA GLU A 29 -6.37 24.13 -21.86
C GLU A 29 -7.33 24.48 -22.99
N LYS A 30 -7.00 24.06 -24.21
CA LYS A 30 -7.82 24.28 -25.40
C LYS A 30 -8.97 23.27 -25.52
N CYS A 31 -9.00 22.24 -24.68
CA CYS A 31 -10.12 21.31 -24.61
C CYS A 31 -11.22 21.87 -23.68
N SER A 32 -12.45 21.95 -24.20
CA SER A 32 -13.61 22.32 -23.39
C SER A 32 -13.96 21.22 -22.40
N GLU A 33 -14.25 21.59 -21.15
CA GLU A 33 -14.74 20.66 -20.11
C GLU A 33 -15.99 19.89 -20.54
N LYS A 34 -16.87 20.48 -21.36
CA LYS A 34 -18.04 19.79 -21.93
C LYS A 34 -17.68 18.57 -22.79
N LYS A 35 -16.45 18.51 -23.30
CA LYS A 35 -15.93 17.40 -24.12
C LYS A 35 -14.94 16.51 -23.33
N CYS A 36 -14.63 16.86 -22.09
CA CYS A 36 -13.60 16.20 -21.31
C CYS A 36 -13.93 16.32 -19.83
N GLU A 37 -14.61 15.31 -19.31
CA GLU A 37 -15.01 15.31 -17.91
C GLU A 37 -13.79 15.10 -17.00
N ASN A 38 -12.76 14.37 -17.44
CA ASN A 38 -11.48 14.30 -16.72
C ASN A 38 -10.84 15.67 -16.49
N LYS A 39 -10.93 16.59 -17.46
CA LYS A 39 -10.45 17.96 -17.26
C LYS A 39 -11.23 18.64 -16.14
N LYS A 40 -12.54 18.49 -16.13
CA LYS A 40 -13.41 19.12 -15.13
C LYS A 40 -13.18 18.58 -13.72
N VAL A 41 -12.90 17.28 -13.59
CA VAL A 41 -12.70 16.62 -12.28
C VAL A 41 -11.26 16.71 -11.80
N TYR A 42 -10.28 16.54 -12.70
CA TYR A 42 -8.86 16.37 -12.35
C TYR A 42 -7.95 17.46 -12.92
N GLY A 43 -8.41 18.27 -13.87
CA GLY A 43 -7.56 19.20 -14.60
C GLY A 43 -6.59 18.51 -15.59
N SER A 44 -6.77 17.22 -15.86
CA SER A 44 -5.90 16.40 -16.71
C SER A 44 -6.70 15.58 -17.75
N PHE A 45 -6.02 15.11 -18.79
CA PHE A 45 -6.64 14.26 -19.82
C PHE A 45 -6.98 12.88 -19.28
N ASP A 46 -6.14 12.38 -18.39
CA ASP A 46 -6.17 11.04 -17.80
C ASP A 46 -6.37 11.17 -16.28
N PRO A 47 -7.04 10.21 -15.63
CA PRO A 47 -7.18 10.23 -14.18
C PRO A 47 -5.81 10.11 -13.49
N PRO A 48 -5.63 10.77 -12.32
CA PRO A 48 -4.40 10.62 -11.56
C PRO A 48 -4.25 9.20 -11.00
N ALA A 49 -3.01 8.70 -11.00
CA ALA A 49 -2.65 7.47 -10.29
C ALA A 49 -2.67 7.70 -8.77
N TYR A 50 -2.96 6.64 -8.00
CA TYR A 50 -2.81 6.68 -6.55
C TYR A 50 -1.36 6.32 -6.18
N PRO A 51 -0.61 7.24 -5.56
CA PRO A 51 0.80 7.02 -5.25
C PRO A 51 0.95 6.19 -3.96
N ILE A 52 0.96 4.87 -4.09
CA ILE A 52 1.10 3.92 -2.97
C ILE A 52 2.40 4.21 -2.18
N GLU A 53 3.46 4.62 -2.88
CA GLU A 53 4.77 4.95 -2.30
C GLU A 53 4.74 6.20 -1.39
N LYS A 54 3.66 6.99 -1.46
CA LYS A 54 3.46 8.18 -0.63
C LYS A 54 2.51 7.94 0.55
N MET A 55 2.10 6.71 0.79
CA MET A 55 1.30 6.37 1.97
C MET A 55 2.07 6.74 3.25
N VAL A 56 1.46 7.56 4.11
CA VAL A 56 2.07 8.00 5.37
C VAL A 56 1.51 7.18 6.51
N TYR A 57 2.40 6.63 7.34
CA TYR A 57 2.05 5.78 8.48
C TYR A 57 1.22 4.52 8.15
N PRO A 58 1.48 3.76 7.08
CA PRO A 58 0.82 2.47 6.93
C PRO A 58 1.53 1.42 7.80
N ARG A 59 0.88 0.93 8.84
CA ARG A 59 1.19 -0.40 9.38
C ARG A 59 0.23 -1.38 8.75
N THR A 60 0.76 -2.29 7.93
CA THR A 60 -0.04 -3.16 7.09
C THR A 60 0.26 -4.63 7.38
N GLY A 61 -0.79 -5.42 7.63
CA GLY A 61 -0.72 -6.87 7.68
C GLY A 61 -1.34 -7.46 6.42
N PHE A 62 -0.64 -8.40 5.76
CA PHE A 62 -1.17 -9.13 4.62
C PHE A 62 -1.75 -10.48 5.08
N PHE A 63 -3.02 -10.70 4.76
CA PHE A 63 -3.70 -11.98 4.96
C PHE A 63 -4.16 -12.48 3.60
N ILE A 64 -3.53 -13.54 3.12
CA ILE A 64 -3.53 -13.92 1.71
C ILE A 64 -4.14 -15.31 1.55
N GLY A 65 -5.09 -15.45 0.62
CA GLY A 65 -5.46 -16.75 0.08
C GLY A 65 -4.59 -17.09 -1.11
N SER A 66 -3.78 -18.16 -1.06
CA SER A 66 -2.86 -18.47 -2.16
C SER A 66 -3.58 -18.96 -3.43
N ALA A 67 -4.85 -19.34 -3.33
CA ALA A 67 -5.71 -19.69 -4.46
C ALA A 67 -6.62 -18.53 -4.91
N ASP A 68 -6.38 -17.31 -4.40
CA ASP A 68 -7.16 -16.12 -4.76
C ASP A 68 -6.88 -15.68 -6.21
N THR A 69 -7.94 -15.59 -7.02
CA THR A 69 -7.92 -15.16 -8.42
C THR A 69 -8.28 -13.68 -8.61
N ILE A 70 -8.68 -13.00 -7.55
CA ILE A 70 -8.99 -11.56 -7.51
C ILE A 70 -7.79 -10.79 -6.96
N ALA A 71 -7.28 -11.18 -5.78
CA ALA A 71 -6.04 -10.63 -5.22
C ALA A 71 -4.88 -11.59 -5.51
N THR A 72 -4.42 -11.60 -6.77
CA THR A 72 -3.41 -12.55 -7.23
C THR A 72 -2.05 -12.33 -6.56
N ALA A 73 -1.22 -13.37 -6.51
CA ALA A 73 0.16 -13.27 -6.00
C ALA A 73 0.95 -12.16 -6.72
N THR A 74 0.78 -12.02 -8.04
CA THR A 74 1.41 -10.97 -8.84
C THR A 74 1.01 -9.56 -8.39
N ASP A 75 -0.27 -9.33 -8.12
CA ASP A 75 -0.76 -8.01 -7.69
C ASP A 75 -0.37 -7.70 -6.24
N ILE A 76 -0.31 -8.72 -5.38
CA ILE A 76 0.20 -8.59 -4.01
C ILE A 76 1.69 -8.24 -4.03
N GLU A 77 2.50 -8.87 -4.90
CA GLU A 77 3.91 -8.53 -5.07
C GLU A 77 4.10 -7.10 -5.57
N ARG A 78 3.31 -6.65 -6.56
CA ARG A 78 3.32 -5.26 -7.01
C ARG A 78 2.95 -4.28 -5.91
N LEU A 79 1.96 -4.61 -5.09
CA LEU A 79 1.58 -3.81 -3.93
C LEU A 79 2.72 -3.76 -2.90
N ARG A 80 3.35 -4.91 -2.61
CA ARG A 80 4.49 -5.02 -1.70
C ARG A 80 5.63 -4.10 -2.14
N ASP A 81 5.98 -4.12 -3.42
CA ASP A 81 7.09 -3.34 -3.97
C ASP A 81 6.79 -1.84 -4.02
N ALA A 82 5.52 -1.46 -4.15
CA ALA A 82 5.09 -0.06 -4.19
C ALA A 82 4.97 0.57 -2.79
N LEU A 83 4.77 -0.23 -1.74
CA LEU A 83 4.61 0.28 -0.37
C LEU A 83 5.94 0.83 0.18
N PRO A 84 5.88 1.87 1.03
CA PRO A 84 7.08 2.36 1.70
C PRO A 84 7.78 1.25 2.51
N SER A 85 9.12 1.31 2.57
CA SER A 85 9.89 0.33 3.34
C SER A 85 9.46 0.27 4.81
N GLY A 86 9.36 -0.94 5.37
CA GLY A 86 8.94 -1.17 6.76
C GLY A 86 7.43 -1.05 7.01
N THR A 87 6.63 -0.82 5.97
CA THR A 87 5.15 -0.76 6.06
C THR A 87 4.52 -2.10 6.44
N ILE A 88 5.01 -3.18 5.83
CA ILE A 88 4.44 -4.53 6.03
C ILE A 88 5.04 -5.10 7.31
N VAL A 89 4.17 -5.31 8.29
CA VAL A 89 4.57 -5.75 9.64
C VAL A 89 4.17 -7.18 9.96
N HIS A 90 3.36 -7.79 9.09
CA HIS A 90 2.90 -9.15 9.21
C HIS A 90 2.45 -9.67 7.85
N GLU A 91 2.67 -10.96 7.59
CA GLU A 91 2.14 -11.66 6.42
C GLU A 91 1.79 -13.09 6.79
N LEU A 92 0.56 -13.50 6.43
CA LEU A 92 0.05 -14.85 6.61
C LEU A 92 -0.66 -15.29 5.34
N ALA A 93 -0.20 -16.38 4.73
CA ALA A 93 -0.81 -16.97 3.55
C ALA A 93 -1.41 -18.34 3.87
N VAL A 94 -2.65 -18.57 3.44
CA VAL A 94 -3.35 -19.85 3.58
C VAL A 94 -3.51 -20.46 2.19
N LYS A 95 -2.87 -21.63 1.99
CA LYS A 95 -2.71 -22.24 0.66
C LYS A 95 -4.06 -22.55 0.00
N GLU A 96 -5.01 -23.02 0.78
CA GLU A 96 -6.31 -23.49 0.31
C GLU A 96 -7.34 -22.37 0.12
N TYR A 97 -7.04 -21.13 0.54
CA TYR A 97 -8.00 -20.04 0.54
C TYR A 97 -8.05 -19.32 -0.81
N SER A 98 -9.26 -19.14 -1.31
CA SER A 98 -9.63 -18.19 -2.37
C SER A 98 -10.12 -16.86 -1.76
N HIS A 99 -10.56 -15.92 -2.61
CA HIS A 99 -10.96 -14.59 -2.17
C HIS A 99 -12.01 -14.56 -1.05
N LEU A 100 -13.04 -15.41 -1.17
CA LEU A 100 -14.16 -15.41 -0.23
C LEU A 100 -13.85 -16.19 1.05
N ASP A 101 -12.86 -17.08 1.03
CA ASP A 101 -12.50 -17.91 2.17
C ASP A 101 -11.95 -17.09 3.34
N LEU A 102 -11.32 -15.94 3.05
CA LEU A 102 -10.88 -14.98 4.07
C LEU A 102 -12.04 -14.48 4.97
N VAL A 103 -13.28 -14.53 4.47
CA VAL A 103 -14.47 -14.05 5.20
C VAL A 103 -15.43 -15.20 5.56
N TRP A 104 -15.56 -16.21 4.70
CA TRP A 104 -16.63 -17.21 4.77
C TRP A 104 -16.16 -18.66 4.94
N ALA A 105 -14.86 -18.93 4.93
CA ALA A 105 -14.42 -20.29 5.22
C ALA A 105 -14.85 -20.69 6.63
N TYR A 106 -15.37 -21.91 6.76
CA TYR A 106 -15.84 -22.45 8.05
C TYR A 106 -14.74 -22.46 9.13
N ASN A 107 -13.47 -22.47 8.71
CA ASN A 107 -12.28 -22.45 9.57
C ASN A 107 -11.51 -21.12 9.51
N ALA A 108 -12.09 -20.03 8.96
CA ALA A 108 -11.43 -18.72 8.89
C ALA A 108 -11.04 -18.17 10.28
N ASN A 109 -11.83 -18.51 11.30
CA ASN A 109 -11.49 -18.18 12.68
C ASN A 109 -10.14 -18.77 13.09
N GLU A 110 -9.94 -20.07 12.85
CA GLU A 110 -8.71 -20.79 13.20
C GLU A 110 -7.52 -20.34 12.34
N LYS A 111 -7.72 -20.19 11.02
CA LYS A 111 -6.63 -19.98 10.07
C LYS A 111 -6.20 -18.53 9.91
N ILE A 112 -7.07 -17.56 10.16
CA ILE A 112 -6.79 -16.13 9.94
C ILE A 112 -7.09 -15.30 11.18
N TYR A 113 -8.30 -15.41 11.76
CA TYR A 113 -8.76 -14.40 12.72
C TYR A 113 -8.01 -14.42 14.04
N GLN A 114 -7.60 -15.58 14.55
CA GLN A 114 -6.79 -15.64 15.77
C GLN A 114 -5.44 -14.93 15.60
N ASP A 115 -4.78 -15.10 14.44
CA ASP A 115 -3.53 -14.39 14.16
C ASP A 115 -3.78 -12.88 14.00
N LEU A 116 -4.81 -12.49 13.24
CA LEU A 116 -5.21 -11.09 13.09
C LEU A 116 -5.42 -10.40 14.45
N LEU A 117 -6.14 -11.05 15.38
CA LEU A 117 -6.36 -10.53 16.72
C LEU A 117 -5.05 -10.36 17.50
N ALA A 118 -4.12 -11.31 17.38
CA ALA A 118 -2.80 -11.19 17.99
C ALA A 118 -1.98 -10.03 17.41
N GLN A 119 -2.06 -9.78 16.09
CA GLN A 119 -1.42 -8.61 15.49
C GLN A 119 -2.05 -7.30 15.96
N LEU A 120 -3.38 -7.24 16.11
CA LEU A 120 -4.07 -6.06 16.61
C LEU A 120 -3.68 -5.75 18.06
N ASP A 121 -3.65 -6.75 18.94
CA ASP A 121 -3.23 -6.61 20.34
C ASP A 121 -1.77 -6.13 20.44
N LYS A 122 -0.87 -6.71 19.64
CA LYS A 122 0.55 -6.33 19.57
C LYS A 122 0.78 -4.84 19.26
N TYR A 123 -0.07 -4.23 18.43
CA TYR A 123 0.07 -2.82 18.03
C TYR A 123 -0.91 -1.89 18.75
N GLN A 124 -1.69 -2.40 19.71
CA GLN A 124 -2.59 -1.58 20.51
C GLN A 124 -1.78 -0.57 21.33
N GLY A 125 -2.13 0.72 21.21
CA GLY A 125 -1.43 1.81 21.90
C GLY A 125 -0.03 2.12 21.37
N VAL A 126 0.45 1.42 20.34
CA VAL A 126 1.75 1.70 19.70
C VAL A 126 1.58 2.82 18.66
N GLY A 127 2.19 3.98 18.92
CA GLY A 127 2.23 5.10 17.98
C GLY A 127 3.20 4.88 16.81
N TYR A 128 3.05 5.61 15.71
CA TYR A 128 4.03 5.56 14.63
C TYR A 128 5.31 6.27 15.06
N THR A 129 6.47 5.68 14.78
CA THR A 129 7.75 6.36 14.96
C THR A 129 7.75 7.58 14.05
N ARG A 130 8.02 8.77 14.61
CA ARG A 130 8.20 9.96 13.78
C ARG A 130 9.44 9.72 12.91
N ILE A 131 9.29 9.84 11.60
CA ILE A 131 10.47 10.02 10.73
C ILE A 131 11.18 11.27 11.25
N PRO A 132 12.50 11.25 11.51
CA PRO A 132 13.23 12.47 11.84
C PRO A 132 12.99 13.47 10.72
N GLU A 133 12.44 14.65 11.04
CA GLU A 133 12.42 15.74 10.08
C GLU A 133 13.85 15.97 9.57
N PRO A 134 14.04 16.31 8.27
CA PRO A 134 15.36 16.69 7.78
C PRO A 134 15.93 17.76 8.70
N ILE A 135 17.12 17.50 9.26
CA ILE A 135 17.83 18.48 10.09
C ILE A 135 18.06 19.72 9.21
N ASP A 136 17.32 20.79 9.50
CA ASP A 136 17.60 22.11 8.92
C ASP A 136 18.99 22.55 9.43
N PRO A 137 19.99 22.74 8.54
CA PRO A 137 21.33 23.19 8.94
C PRO A 137 21.35 24.57 9.62
N GLY A 138 20.21 25.27 9.70
CA GLY A 138 20.10 26.63 10.22
C GLY A 138 19.72 26.79 11.71
N SER A 139 19.35 25.73 12.45
CA SER A 139 18.90 25.90 13.85
C SER A 139 19.99 25.56 14.87
N GLY A 140 20.72 26.58 15.32
CA GLY A 140 21.60 26.47 16.48
C GLY A 140 20.79 26.23 17.75
N VAL A 141 20.81 25.00 18.25
CA VAL A 141 20.27 24.67 19.58
C VAL A 141 21.33 23.91 20.37
N ASN A 142 21.64 24.46 21.54
CA ASN A 142 22.77 24.12 22.40
C ASN A 142 22.70 22.69 22.95
N SER A 143 23.86 22.02 22.93
CA SER A 143 24.14 20.79 23.68
C SER A 143 23.76 20.93 25.16
N ALA A 144 22.83 20.10 25.62
CA ALA A 144 22.77 19.65 27.00
C ALA A 144 21.97 18.35 27.14
N SER A 145 22.48 17.46 28.00
CA SER A 145 21.90 16.19 28.50
C SER A 145 21.85 14.98 27.57
N ILE A 146 23.02 14.32 27.42
CA ILE A 146 23.09 12.88 27.12
C ILE A 146 22.79 12.13 28.43
N GLY A 147 21.60 11.53 28.50
CA GLY A 147 21.22 10.52 29.48
C GLY A 147 21.34 9.13 28.87
N SER A 148 22.20 8.31 29.47
CA SER A 148 22.48 6.92 29.14
C SER A 148 21.24 6.02 29.21
N MET A 149 21.00 5.23 28.18
CA MET A 149 20.24 3.97 28.27
C MET A 149 20.71 3.01 27.16
N THR A 150 21.64 2.15 27.59
CA THR A 150 21.96 0.77 27.16
C THR A 150 21.67 0.31 25.74
N ASP A 151 22.76 -0.09 25.08
CA ASP A 151 22.83 -0.93 23.89
C ASP A 151 21.95 -2.19 24.00
N ASP A 152 20.99 -2.34 23.08
CA ASP A 152 20.56 -3.64 22.59
C ASP A 152 20.64 -3.62 21.06
N ALA A 153 21.43 -4.55 20.54
CA ALA A 153 21.87 -4.61 19.17
C ALA A 153 20.69 -4.68 18.17
N ILE A 154 20.66 -3.74 17.23
CA ILE A 154 19.89 -3.87 15.99
C ILE A 154 20.60 -4.94 15.15
N GLU A 155 20.19 -6.19 15.32
CA GLU A 155 20.57 -7.27 14.42
C GLU A 155 19.84 -7.04 13.09
N SER A 156 20.58 -6.51 12.11
CA SER A 156 20.22 -6.49 10.70
C SER A 156 19.91 -7.92 10.23
N ARG A 157 18.65 -8.31 10.22
CA ARG A 157 18.21 -9.55 9.56
C ARG A 157 17.90 -9.27 8.10
N THR A 158 18.95 -9.44 7.31
CA THR A 158 18.97 -9.60 5.87
C THR A 158 18.06 -10.75 5.40
N SER A 159 17.33 -10.50 4.32
CA SER A 159 16.85 -11.46 3.30
C SER A 159 16.09 -12.71 3.79
N PHE A 160 14.77 -12.72 3.61
CA PHE A 160 14.02 -13.98 3.51
C PHE A 160 14.03 -14.47 2.05
N SER A 161 14.78 -15.56 1.84
CA SER A 161 14.80 -16.37 0.63
C SER A 161 13.49 -17.15 0.51
N PHE A 162 12.80 -17.01 -0.62
CA PHE A 162 11.75 -17.95 -1.03
C PHE A 162 12.40 -19.31 -1.28
N ARG A 163 12.17 -20.26 -0.36
CA ARG A 163 12.32 -21.67 -0.71
C ARG A 163 11.15 -22.07 -1.59
N GLN A 164 11.48 -22.19 -2.86
CA GLN A 164 10.80 -23.00 -3.85
C GLN A 164 10.45 -24.36 -3.26
N LEU A 165 9.16 -24.71 -3.25
CA LEU A 165 8.71 -26.07 -3.07
C LEU A 165 7.93 -26.43 -4.33
N ASP A 166 8.43 -27.47 -4.99
CA ASP A 166 7.87 -28.12 -6.18
C ASP A 166 6.38 -28.48 -6.04
#